data_AF-A0A3C1Y6N2-F1
#
_entry.id   AF-A0A3C1Y6N2-F1
#
_cell.length_a   1.000
_cell.length_b   1.000
_cell.length_c   1.000
_cell.angle_alpha   90.00
_cell.angle_beta   90.00
_cell.angle_gamma   90.00
#
_symmetry.space_group_name_H-M   'P 1'
#
loop_
_entity.id
_entity.type
_entity.pdbx_description
1 polymer ?
#
loop_
_entity_poly.entity_id
_entity_poly.type
_entity_poly.pdbx_seq_one_letter_code
_entity_poly.pdbx_strand_id
1 'polypeptide(L)' 'MANRDTESPATILETISSPADLRALPQERLPQVCGEIREFLISSLSRNPGHFASSMGAVEITVALHYVFNTPYDRI' A
#
# COMPACT_ATOMS: atom_id res chain seq x y z
N MET A 1 -19.59 -13.91 -17.42
CA MET A 1 -20.59 -13.29 -16.53
C MET A 1 -20.03 -13.23 -15.12
N ALA A 2 -19.34 -12.12 -14.81
CA ALA A 2 -19.12 -11.52 -13.49
C ALA A 2 -18.10 -10.37 -13.66
N ASN A 3 -18.48 -9.33 -14.40
CA ASN A 3 -17.80 -8.04 -14.30
C ASN A 3 -18.17 -7.47 -12.94
N ARG A 4 -17.21 -7.39 -12.03
CA ARG A 4 -17.32 -6.51 -10.86
C ARG A 4 -16.31 -5.41 -11.08
N ASP A 5 -16.67 -4.49 -11.96
CA ASP A 5 -16.15 -3.12 -11.91
C ASP A 5 -16.63 -2.56 -10.57
N THR A 6 -15.78 -2.65 -9.55
CA THR A 6 -15.98 -1.88 -8.33
C THR A 6 -15.62 -0.44 -8.63
N GLU A 7 -16.67 0.33 -8.91
CA GLU A 7 -16.69 1.79 -8.81
C GLU A 7 -16.46 2.17 -7.34
N SER A 8 -15.21 2.10 -6.89
CA SER A 8 -14.74 2.70 -5.65
C SER A 8 -14.28 4.13 -5.97
N PRO A 9 -14.45 5.12 -5.07
CA PRO A 9 -13.80 6.41 -5.27
C PRO A 9 -12.31 6.16 -5.43
N ALA A 10 -11.72 6.59 -6.56
CA ALA A 10 -10.33 6.28 -6.92
C ALA A 10 -9.42 6.48 -5.69
N THR A 11 -8.98 5.37 -5.11
CA THR A 11 -8.20 5.38 -3.85
C THR A 11 -6.80 5.91 -4.16
N ILE A 12 -6.09 6.50 -3.18
CA ILE A 12 -4.72 6.96 -3.47
C ILE A 12 -3.82 5.77 -3.83
N LEU A 13 -4.13 4.60 -3.29
CA LEU A 13 -3.42 3.36 -3.61
C LEU A 13 -3.59 2.94 -5.08
N GLU A 14 -4.75 3.19 -5.70
CA GLU A 14 -4.97 2.92 -7.13
C GLU A 14 -4.15 3.82 -8.06
N THR A 15 -3.69 4.98 -7.57
CA THR A 15 -2.84 5.88 -8.37
C THR A 15 -1.35 5.57 -8.22
N ILE A 16 -0.96 4.60 -7.39
CA ILE A 16 0.43 4.22 -7.13
C ILE A 16 0.71 2.88 -7.81
N SER A 17 1.42 2.89 -8.92
CA SER A 17 1.85 1.66 -9.63
C SER A 17 3.35 1.37 -9.48
N SER A 18 4.11 2.33 -8.93
CA SER A 18 5.55 2.24 -8.76
C SER A 18 6.05 3.01 -7.53
N PRO A 19 7.27 2.70 -7.01
CA PRO A 19 7.89 3.51 -5.96
C PRO A 19 8.08 4.98 -6.36
N ALA A 20 8.19 5.29 -7.65
CA ALA A 20 8.30 6.66 -8.13
C ALA A 20 7.00 7.45 -7.92
N ASP A 21 5.85 6.81 -8.13
CA ASP A 21 4.54 7.43 -7.89
C ASP A 21 4.34 7.73 -6.41
N LEU A 22 4.76 6.79 -5.53
CA LEU A 22 4.75 6.98 -4.08
C LEU A 22 5.60 8.20 -3.66
N ARG A 23 6.78 8.38 -4.26
CA ARG A 23 7.67 9.52 -3.99
C ARG A 23 7.16 10.86 -4.53
N ALA A 24 6.29 10.84 -5.52
CA ALA A 24 5.67 12.05 -6.06
C ALA A 24 4.54 12.60 -5.16
N LEU A 25 4.08 11.81 -4.19
CA LEU A 25 3.04 12.22 -3.26
C LEU A 25 3.56 13.19 -2.19
N PRO A 26 2.74 14.15 -1.74
CA PRO A 26 3.04 14.94 -0.54
C PRO A 26 3.19 14.04 0.69
N GLN A 27 4.12 14.36 1.58
CA GLN A 27 4.41 13.56 2.77
C GLN A 27 3.18 13.39 3.67
N GLU A 28 2.26 14.36 3.67
CA GLU A 28 1.02 14.35 4.44
C GLU A 28 0.03 13.27 3.96
N ARG A 29 0.21 12.76 2.73
CA ARG A 29 -0.59 11.67 2.16
C ARG A 29 -0.08 10.29 2.53
N LEU A 30 1.16 10.15 3.02
CA LEU A 30 1.73 8.84 3.38
C LEU A 30 0.92 8.10 4.47
N PRO A 31 0.40 8.76 5.52
CA PRO A 31 -0.50 8.10 6.48
C PRO A 31 -1.77 7.55 5.84
N GLN A 32 -2.32 8.22 4.81
CA GLN A 32 -3.47 7.75 4.06
C GLN A 32 -3.12 6.49 3.26
N VAL A 33 -1.98 6.48 2.56
CA VAL A 33 -1.47 5.31 1.84
C VAL A 33 -1.32 4.10 2.77
N CYS A 34 -0.70 4.28 3.94
CA CYS A 34 -0.57 3.20 4.93
C CYS A 34 -1.94 2.69 5.43
N GLY A 35 -2.92 3.59 5.58
CA GLY A 35 -4.29 3.25 5.93
C GLY A 35 -4.96 2.34 4.91
N GLU A 36 -4.91 2.74 3.64
CA GLU A 36 -5.50 1.99 2.53
C GLU A 36 -4.81 0.63 2.33
N ILE A 37 -3.47 0.55 2.48
CA ILE A 37 -2.74 -0.72 2.45
C ILE A 37 -3.20 -1.64 3.59
N ARG A 38 -3.38 -1.12 4.80
CA ARG A 38 -3.88 -1.92 5.93
C ARG A 38 -5.28 -2.46 5.66
N GLU A 39 -6.20 -1.63 5.17
CA GLU A 39 -7.56 -2.05 4.81
C GLU A 39 -7.57 -3.09 3.69
N PHE A 40 -6.72 -2.92 2.68
CA PHE A 40 -6.51 -3.89 1.61
C PHE A 40 -5.98 -5.23 2.15
N LEU A 41 -5.00 -5.21 3.04
CA LEU A 41 -4.44 -6.41 3.66
C LEU A 41 -5.48 -7.12 4.54
N ILE A 42 -6.23 -6.38 5.37
CA ILE A 42 -7.29 -6.93 6.22
C ILE A 42 -8.38 -7.58 5.37
N SER A 43 -8.87 -6.89 4.33
CA SER A 43 -9.91 -7.43 3.46
C SER A 43 -9.43 -8.67 2.70
N SER A 44 -8.21 -8.63 2.15
CA SER A 44 -7.62 -9.74 1.38
C SER A 44 -7.27 -10.96 2.22
N LEU A 45 -6.86 -10.78 3.48
CA LEU A 45 -6.34 -11.85 4.34
C LEU A 45 -7.32 -12.29 5.43
N SER A 46 -8.51 -11.68 5.48
CA SER A 46 -9.62 -12.02 6.40
C SER A 46 -9.98 -13.52 6.44
N ARG A 47 -9.68 -14.27 5.37
CA ARG A 47 -10.03 -15.70 5.25
C ARG A 47 -9.00 -16.64 5.88
N ASN A 48 -7.76 -16.21 6.12
CA ASN A 48 -6.66 -17.02 6.70
C ASN A 48 -5.69 -16.14 7.53
N PRO A 49 -5.94 -15.93 8.83
CA PRO A 49 -5.29 -14.91 9.65
C PRO A 49 -3.88 -15.27 10.16
N GLY A 50 -3.09 -16.10 9.45
CA GLY A 50 -1.78 -16.66 9.86
C GLY A 50 -0.68 -15.61 10.18
N HIS A 51 0.45 -15.58 9.48
CA HIS A 51 1.54 -14.59 9.70
C HIS A 51 1.15 -13.11 9.42
N PHE A 52 -0.15 -12.80 9.43
CA PHE A 52 -0.79 -11.53 9.11
C PHE A 52 -0.41 -10.39 10.07
N ALA A 53 -0.24 -10.69 11.36
CA ALA A 53 0.14 -9.67 12.35
C ALA A 53 1.54 -9.07 12.11
N SER A 54 2.48 -9.87 11.58
CA SER A 54 3.83 -9.39 11.25
C SER A 54 3.83 -8.44 10.05
N SER A 55 3.00 -8.72 9.04
CA SER A 55 2.89 -7.86 7.85
C SER A 55 2.22 -6.53 8.15
N MET A 56 1.25 -6.49 9.07
CA MET A 56 0.56 -5.25 9.49
C MET A 56 1.49 -4.24 10.15
N GLY A 57 2.46 -4.69 10.97
CA GLY A 57 3.41 -3.80 11.65
C GLY A 57 4.56 -3.31 10.77
N ALA A 58 4.75 -3.90 9.58
CA ALA A 58 5.81 -3.54 8.66
C ALA A 58 5.35 -2.55 7.56
N VAL A 59 4.05 -2.23 7.47
CA VAL A 59 3.48 -1.38 6.42
C VAL A 59 4.15 -0.01 6.42
N GLU A 60 4.16 0.67 7.57
CA GLU A 60 4.67 2.04 7.70
C GLU A 60 6.18 2.11 7.39
N ILE A 61 6.96 1.12 7.84
CA ILE A 61 8.39 1.04 7.55
C ILE A 61 8.62 0.79 6.05
N THR A 62 7.88 -0.13 5.45
CA THR A 62 8.00 -0.46 4.02
C THR A 62 7.68 0.76 3.15
N VAL A 63 6.60 1.48 3.44
CA VAL A 63 6.22 2.72 2.75
C VAL A 63 7.32 3.78 2.91
N ALA A 64 7.83 3.98 4.13
CA ALA A 64 8.91 4.94 4.38
C ALA A 64 10.20 4.58 3.61
N LEU A 65 10.56 3.31 3.55
CA LEU A 65 11.73 2.84 2.80
C LEU A 65 11.58 3.11 1.30
N HIS A 66 10.43 2.77 0.69
CA HIS A 66 10.20 3.03 -0.72
C HIS A 66 10.05 4.53 -1.06
N TYR A 67 9.66 5.35 -0.08
CA TYR A 67 9.58 6.81 -0.21
C TYR A 67 10.96 7.48 -0.13
N VAL A 68 11.84 7.02 0.76
CA VAL A 68 13.17 7.62 0.94
C VAL A 68 14.19 7.06 -0.05
N PHE A 69 14.14 5.77 -0.33
CA PHE A 69 15.09 5.09 -1.20
C PHE A 69 14.59 4.99 -2.64
N ASN A 70 15.51 5.12 -3.59
CA ASN A 70 15.25 4.99 -5.01
C ASN A 70 15.25 3.52 -5.44
N THR A 71 14.28 2.77 -4.94
CA THR A 71 14.08 1.37 -5.32
C THR A 71 13.53 1.27 -6.76
N PRO A 72 13.98 0.30 -7.57
CA PRO A 72 14.83 -0.85 -7.24
C PRO A 72 16.36 -0.62 -7.37
N TYR A 73 16.82 0.61 -7.61
CA TYR A 73 18.27 0.90 -7.69
C TYR A 73 18.93 0.71 -6.33
N ASP A 74 18.32 1.27 -5.28
CA ASP A 74 18.69 0.99 -3.90
C ASP A 74 18.12 -0.37 -3.47
N ARG A 75 18.98 -1.22 -2.89
CA ARG A 75 18.58 -2.54 -2.37
C ARG A 75 18.15 -2.43 -0.91
N ILE A 76 16.95 -2.94 -0.62
CA ILE A 76 16.34 -3.04 0.72
C ILE A 76 16.18 -4.50 1.12
#